data_AF-A0A9X1TSK8-F1
#
_entry.id   AF-A0A9X1TSK8-F1
#
_cell.length_a   1.000
_cell.length_b   1.000
_cell.length_c   1.000
_cell.angle_alpha   90.00
_cell.angle_beta   90.00
_cell.angle_gamma   90.00
#
_symmetry.space_group_name_H-M   'P 1'
#
loop_
_entity.id
_entity.type
_entity.pdbx_description
1 polymer ?
#
loop_
_entity_poly.entity_id
_entity_poly.type
_entity_poly.pdbx_seq_one_letter_code
_entity_poly.pdbx_strand_id
1 'polypeptide(L)'
;MNAYRHLEEEFIETFFNGTDDFVFHGMTIVGNKSRRVIKKRIGGRGGFRVYFYAYISDSKLYLSYIYPKAGPEGKVSLNKQFETLIISETADAIQEDRLIVLTVSEKKVFFG
;
A
#
# COMPACT_ATOMS: atom_id res chain seq x y z
N MET A 1 1.39 17.82 17.39
CA MET A 1 0.30 16.84 17.16
C MET A 1 0.81 15.82 16.16
N ASN A 2 0.91 14.53 16.52
CA ASN A 2 1.46 13.52 15.61
C ASN A 2 0.42 13.19 14.53
N ALA A 3 0.56 13.80 13.35
CA ALA A 3 -0.45 13.77 12.28
C ALA A 3 -0.73 12.37 11.73
N TYR A 4 0.13 11.39 12.06
CA TYR A 4 0.06 10.02 11.56
C TYR A 4 -0.23 8.98 12.64
N ARG A 5 -0.64 9.42 13.85
CA ARG A 5 -0.78 8.53 15.03
C ARG A 5 -1.69 7.31 14.81
N HIS A 6 -2.69 7.43 13.95
CA HIS A 6 -3.66 6.37 13.66
C HIS A 6 -3.37 5.60 12.38
N LEU A 7 -2.31 5.95 11.65
CA LEU A 7 -2.02 5.33 10.36
C LEU A 7 -1.65 3.86 10.51
N GLU A 8 -0.92 3.50 11.57
CA GLU A 8 -0.57 2.10 11.86
C GLU A 8 -1.82 1.26 12.15
N GLU A 9 -2.73 1.78 12.97
CA GLU A 9 -4.01 1.12 13.25
C GLU A 9 -4.82 0.93 11.96
N GLU A 10 -5.00 1.99 11.17
CA GLU A 10 -5.72 1.91 9.89
C GLU A 10 -5.05 0.97 8.88
N PHE A 11 -3.72 0.91 8.88
CA PHE A 11 -2.97 -0.02 8.04
C PHE A 11 -3.22 -1.47 8.46
N ILE A 12 -3.15 -1.78 9.75
CA ILE A 12 -3.43 -3.12 10.29
C ILE A 12 -4.88 -3.52 9.98
N GLU A 13 -5.83 -2.65 10.30
CA GLU A 13 -7.25 -2.90 10.02
C GLU A 13 -7.52 -3.10 8.53
N THR A 14 -6.79 -2.41 7.65
CA THR A 14 -6.97 -2.55 6.20
C THR A 14 -6.36 -3.82 5.64
N PHE A 15 -5.11 -4.13 5.98
CA PHE A 15 -4.31 -5.13 5.27
C PHE A 15 -4.16 -6.46 6.00
N PHE A 16 -4.37 -6.49 7.32
CA PHE A 16 -4.24 -7.70 8.14
C PHE A 16 -5.59 -8.20 8.66
N ASN A 17 -6.49 -7.29 9.03
CA ASN A 17 -7.84 -7.65 9.51
C ASN A 17 -8.94 -7.45 8.46
N GLY A 18 -8.61 -6.81 7.32
CA GLY A 18 -9.56 -6.52 6.25
C GLY A 18 -9.94 -7.78 5.46
N THR A 19 -11.15 -7.81 4.94
CA THR A 19 -11.56 -8.85 3.98
C THR A 19 -10.84 -8.67 2.65
N ASP A 20 -10.70 -9.73 1.85
CA ASP A 20 -10.13 -9.67 0.50
C ASP A 20 -10.78 -8.56 -0.35
N ASP A 21 -12.11 -8.48 -0.35
CA ASP A 21 -12.84 -7.42 -1.05
C ASP A 21 -12.43 -6.03 -0.59
N PHE A 22 -12.24 -5.85 0.72
CA PHE A 22 -11.79 -4.59 1.27
C PHE A 22 -10.34 -4.30 0.90
N VAL A 23 -9.41 -5.24 1.11
CA VAL A 23 -7.99 -5.13 0.75
C VAL A 23 -7.83 -4.77 -0.72
N PHE A 24 -8.61 -5.40 -1.59
CA PHE A 24 -8.55 -5.23 -3.04
C PHE A 24 -9.41 -4.07 -3.56
N HIS A 25 -10.17 -3.38 -2.71
CA HIS A 25 -10.90 -2.20 -3.13
C HIS A 25 -9.96 -1.02 -3.42
N GLY A 26 -10.03 -0.48 -4.64
CA GLY A 26 -9.25 0.66 -5.08
C GLY A 26 -9.30 0.87 -6.60
N MET A 27 -8.44 1.74 -7.11
CA MET A 27 -8.30 1.95 -8.55
C MET A 27 -7.27 0.97 -9.11
N THR A 28 -7.70 0.06 -9.99
CA THR A 28 -6.77 -0.78 -10.75
C THR A 28 -5.99 0.09 -11.72
N ILE A 29 -4.66 0.12 -11.58
CA ILE A 29 -3.76 0.89 -12.45
C ILE A 29 -3.34 0.05 -13.66
N VAL A 30 -2.95 -1.20 -13.40
CA VAL A 30 -2.56 -2.18 -14.43
C VAL A 30 -2.96 -3.57 -13.95
N GLY A 31 -3.35 -4.45 -14.87
CA GLY A 31 -3.42 -5.88 -14.59
C GLY A 31 -4.60 -6.63 -15.20
N ASN A 32 -4.62 -7.93 -14.93
CA ASN A 32 -5.71 -8.84 -15.22
C ASN A 32 -6.17 -9.54 -13.91
N LYS A 33 -6.96 -10.61 -13.98
CA LYS A 33 -7.44 -11.31 -12.77
C LYS A 33 -6.31 -11.93 -11.93
N SER A 34 -5.21 -12.35 -12.54
CA SER A 34 -4.11 -13.07 -11.87
C SER A 34 -3.01 -12.17 -11.33
N ARG A 35 -2.77 -11.03 -11.99
CA ARG A 35 -1.75 -10.04 -11.61
C ARG A 35 -2.32 -8.65 -11.77
N ARG A 36 -2.40 -7.94 -10.65
CA ARG A 36 -3.03 -6.60 -10.61
C ARG A 36 -2.29 -5.69 -9.65
N VAL A 37 -2.19 -4.43 -10.08
CA VAL A 37 -1.66 -3.32 -9.30
C VAL A 37 -2.81 -2.39 -8.97
N ILE A 38 -3.10 -2.27 -7.69
CA ILE A 38 -4.22 -1.48 -7.19
C ILE A 38 -3.66 -0.29 -6.43
N LYS A 39 -4.06 0.91 -6.84
CA LYS A 39 -3.85 2.13 -6.07
C LYS A 39 -4.96 2.22 -5.03
N LYS A 40 -4.61 1.89 -3.80
CA LYS A 40 -5.52 1.95 -2.64
C LYS A 40 -5.28 3.21 -1.85
N ARG A 41 -6.36 3.78 -1.31
CA ARG A 41 -6.31 4.88 -0.36
C ARG A 41 -6.80 4.37 0.99
N ILE A 42 -6.02 4.61 2.04
CA ILE A 42 -6.46 4.41 3.42
C ILE A 42 -6.44 5.75 4.18
N GLY A 43 -7.28 5.82 5.21
CA GLY A 43 -7.42 6.97 6.08
C GLY A 43 -8.31 8.11 5.60
N GLY A 44 -8.54 9.04 6.53
CA GLY A 44 -9.43 10.17 6.34
C GLY A 44 -9.87 10.89 7.63
N ARG A 45 -9.61 10.32 8.83
CA ARG A 45 -9.82 11.05 10.09
C ARG A 45 -8.62 11.96 10.37
N GLY A 46 -8.87 13.23 10.67
CA GLY A 46 -7.81 14.23 10.91
C GLY A 46 -7.11 14.79 9.65
N GLY A 47 -7.63 14.52 8.45
CA GLY A 47 -7.23 15.21 7.22
C GLY A 47 -6.08 14.59 6.42
N PHE A 48 -5.52 13.45 6.84
CA PHE A 48 -4.51 12.72 6.07
C PHE A 48 -5.13 11.63 5.20
N ARG A 49 -4.43 11.26 4.13
CA ARG A 49 -4.77 10.15 3.22
C ARG A 49 -3.47 9.51 2.82
N VAL A 50 -3.37 8.18 2.84
CA VAL A 50 -2.17 7.49 2.39
C VAL A 50 -2.51 6.58 1.22
N TYR A 51 -1.69 6.64 0.19
CA TYR A 51 -1.81 5.79 -0.98
C TYR A 51 -0.84 4.62 -0.90
N PHE A 52 -1.32 3.46 -1.33
CA PHE A 52 -0.57 2.22 -1.44
C PHE A 52 -0.69 1.67 -2.86
N TYR A 53 0.40 1.18 -3.42
CA TYR A 53 0.39 0.33 -4.61
C TYR A 53 0.45 -1.13 -4.15
N ALA A 54 -0.66 -1.83 -4.33
CA ALA A 54 -0.86 -3.21 -3.92
C ALA A 54 -0.74 -4.14 -5.12
N TYR A 55 0.25 -5.01 -5.08
CA TYR A 55 0.53 -6.06 -6.05
C TYR A 55 -0.08 -7.35 -5.57
N ILE A 56 -0.89 -7.97 -6.42
CA ILE A 56 -1.52 -9.24 -6.12
C ILE A 56 -0.99 -10.24 -7.13
N SER A 57 -0.26 -11.25 -6.66
CA SER A 57 0.21 -12.38 -7.46
C SER A 57 0.27 -13.61 -6.57
N ASP A 58 -0.20 -14.76 -7.09
CA ASP A 58 -0.07 -16.06 -6.42
C ASP A 58 -0.59 -16.06 -4.98
N SER A 59 -1.77 -15.44 -4.78
CA SER A 59 -2.44 -15.26 -3.48
C SER A 59 -1.60 -14.49 -2.44
N LYS A 60 -0.57 -13.78 -2.87
CA LYS A 60 0.22 -12.88 -2.03
C LYS A 60 -0.08 -11.42 -2.37
N LEU A 61 -0.05 -10.58 -1.34
CA LEU A 61 -0.14 -9.14 -1.43
C LEU A 61 1.24 -8.54 -1.18
N TYR A 62 1.73 -7.72 -2.10
CA TYR A 62 2.95 -6.94 -1.93
C TYR A 62 2.62 -5.46 -1.95
N LEU A 63 3.10 -4.73 -0.95
CA LEU A 63 2.94 -3.29 -0.85
C LEU A 63 4.26 -2.64 -1.23
N SER A 64 4.25 -1.70 -2.18
CA SER A 64 5.48 -1.05 -2.64
C SER A 64 5.60 0.38 -2.16
N TYR A 65 4.96 1.32 -2.87
CA TYR A 65 5.11 2.74 -2.59
C TYR A 65 3.97 3.26 -1.72
N ILE A 66 4.35 3.84 -0.59
CA ILE A 66 3.46 4.39 0.42
C ILE A 66 3.74 5.89 0.54
N TYR A 67 2.72 6.72 0.39
CA TYR A 67 2.91 8.17 0.58
C TYR A 67 1.64 8.88 1.06
N PRO A 68 1.78 9.90 1.92
CA PRO A 68 0.66 10.74 2.29
C PRO A 68 0.29 11.72 1.17
N LYS A 69 -1.01 11.90 0.92
CA LYS A 69 -1.55 12.93 0.00
C LYS A 69 -1.56 14.33 0.62
N ALA A 70 -1.66 14.39 1.95
CA ALA A 70 -1.86 15.61 2.72
C ALA A 70 -1.07 15.54 4.02
N GLY A 71 -0.85 16.70 4.65
CA GLY A 71 0.03 16.86 5.82
C GLY A 71 1.43 17.36 5.42
N PRO A 72 2.35 17.49 6.39
CA PRO A 72 3.68 18.05 6.18
C PRO A 72 4.51 17.29 5.13
N GLU A 73 4.36 15.96 5.08
CA GLU A 73 5.02 15.09 4.10
C GLU A 73 4.17 14.84 2.84
N GLY A 74 3.04 15.55 2.72
CA GLY A 74 2.05 15.34 1.67
C GLY A 74 2.58 15.61 0.28
N LYS A 75 2.29 14.72 -0.67
CA LYS A 75 2.68 14.88 -2.09
C LYS A 75 1.45 14.90 -2.99
N VAL A 76 1.57 15.64 -4.09
CA VAL A 76 0.59 15.63 -5.19
C VAL A 76 0.50 14.24 -5.83
N SER A 77 -0.55 13.99 -6.60
CA SER A 77 -0.70 12.73 -7.33
C SER A 77 0.52 12.46 -8.21
N LEU A 78 1.01 11.23 -8.16
CA LEU A 78 2.12 10.76 -9.01
C LEU A 78 1.71 10.81 -10.49
N ASN A 79 2.64 11.17 -11.36
CA ASN A 79 2.43 11.12 -12.81
C ASN A 79 2.55 9.67 -13.32
N LYS A 80 2.09 9.44 -14.55
CA LYS A 80 2.04 8.10 -15.15
C LYS A 80 3.43 7.47 -15.28
N GLN A 81 4.47 8.27 -15.54
CA GLN A 81 5.84 7.78 -15.66
C GLN A 81 6.34 7.21 -14.32
N PHE A 82 6.07 7.90 -13.22
CA PHE A 82 6.46 7.46 -11.89
C PHE A 82 5.62 6.26 -11.42
N GLU A 83 4.35 6.19 -11.80
CA GLU A 83 3.53 4.99 -11.59
C GLU A 83 4.14 3.77 -12.31
N THR A 84 4.54 3.92 -13.58
CA THR A 84 5.23 2.85 -14.32
C THR A 84 6.55 2.44 -13.67
N LEU A 85 7.33 3.39 -13.15
CA LEU A 85 8.59 3.12 -12.47
C LEU A 85 8.39 2.30 -11.20
N ILE A 86 7.53 2.77 -10.28
CA ILE A 86 7.15 2.00 -9.09
C ILE A 86 6.70 0.61 -9.51
N ILE A 87 5.96 0.54 -10.64
CA ILE A 87 5.39 -0.71 -11.04
C ILE A 87 6.44 -1.74 -11.43
N SER A 88 7.43 -1.30 -12.20
CA SER A 88 8.58 -2.11 -12.62
C SER A 88 9.42 -2.53 -11.42
N GLU A 89 9.82 -1.57 -10.58
CA GLU A 89 10.70 -1.84 -9.43
C GLU A 89 10.09 -2.83 -8.44
N THR A 90 8.76 -2.79 -8.26
CA THR A 90 8.06 -3.76 -7.41
C THR A 90 8.08 -5.15 -8.02
N ALA A 91 7.87 -5.26 -9.33
CA ALA A 91 7.92 -6.55 -10.03
C ALA A 91 9.32 -7.15 -9.95
N ASP A 92 10.36 -6.34 -10.15
CA ASP A 92 11.76 -6.75 -10.06
C ASP A 92 12.09 -7.21 -8.63
N ALA A 93 11.66 -6.47 -7.60
CA ALA A 93 11.85 -6.86 -6.21
C ALA A 93 11.16 -8.18 -5.85
N ILE A 94 9.96 -8.45 -6.39
CA ILE A 94 9.27 -9.73 -6.20
C ILE A 94 10.04 -10.86 -6.88
N GLN A 95 10.53 -10.63 -8.11
CA GLN A 95 11.26 -11.64 -8.87
C GLN A 95 12.63 -11.97 -8.25
N GLU A 96 13.30 -10.97 -7.70
CA GLU A 96 14.63 -11.08 -7.09
C GLU A 96 14.60 -11.42 -5.59
N ASP A 97 13.40 -11.64 -5.02
CA ASP A 97 13.17 -11.89 -3.60
C ASP A 97 13.77 -10.81 -2.67
N ARG A 98 13.79 -9.56 -3.14
CA ARG A 98 14.21 -8.37 -2.37
C ARG A 98 13.04 -7.78 -1.58
N LEU A 99 12.41 -8.62 -0.77
CA LEU A 99 11.17 -8.29 -0.07
C LEU A 99 11.41 -8.16 1.43
N ILE A 100 10.71 -7.22 2.06
CA ILE A 100 10.63 -7.11 3.53
C ILE A 100 9.29 -7.72 3.95
N VAL A 101 9.33 -8.67 4.85
CA VAL A 101 8.11 -9.30 5.38
C VAL A 101 7.59 -8.46 6.54
N LEU A 102 6.31 -8.09 6.45
CA LEU A 102 5.62 -7.41 7.53
C LEU A 102 4.84 -8.43 8.36
N THR A 103 4.99 -8.35 9.68
CA THR A 103 4.18 -9.11 10.62
C THR A 103 3.45 -8.17 11.57
N VAL A 104 2.30 -8.61 12.09
CA VAL A 104 1.54 -7.85 13.08
C VAL A 104 1.47 -8.63 14.38
N SER A 105 1.82 -7.96 15.49
CA SER A 105 1.66 -8.48 16.84
C SER A 105 1.25 -7.34 17.77
N GLU A 106 0.34 -7.59 18.72
CA GLU A 106 -0.14 -6.59 19.68
C GLU A 106 -0.56 -5.24 19.05
N LYS A 107 -1.15 -5.29 17.84
CA LYS A 107 -1.53 -4.12 17.02
C LYS A 107 -0.37 -3.21 16.61
N LYS A 108 0.82 -3.79 16.43
CA LYS A 108 1.99 -3.11 15.88
C LYS A 108 2.55 -3.87 14.69
N VAL A 109 3.12 -3.13 13.75
CA VAL A 109 3.79 -3.69 12.56
C VAL A 109 5.27 -3.88 12.85
N PHE A 110 5.79 -5.05 12.50
CA PHE A 110 7.20 -5.40 12.60
C PHE A 110 7.76 -5.74 11.22
N PHE A 111 9.00 -5.33 10.99
CA PHE A 111 9.75 -5.61 9.76
C PHE A 111 10.71 -6.76 10.04
N GLY A 112 10.57 -7.86 9.30
CA GLY A 112 11.45 -9.02 9.35
C GLY A 112 12.63 -8.92 8.39
#